data_AF-A0A800CJZ9-F1
#
_entry.id   AF-A0A800CJZ9-F1
#
_cell.length_a   1.000
_cell.length_b   1.000
_cell.length_c   1.000
_cell.angle_alpha   90.00
_cell.angle_beta   90.00
_cell.angle_gamma   90.00
#
_symmetry.space_group_name_H-M   'P 1'
#
loop_
_entity.id
_entity.type
_entity.pdbx_description
1 polymer ?
#
loop_
_entity_poly.entity_id
_entity_poly.type
_entity_poly.pdbx_seq_one_letter_code
_entity_poly.pdbx_strand_id
1 'polypeptide(L)'
;MKLLMLILAVGLICSTAYSKLLFRDDFEGDPIGKEPSKWFTVDKPPGDPPGEVIQDPTDPNNKVLSPSKRGDRMGRVYVVGEQNWKDLVAEWDWYIVLDNCIGMVFRYQDRDNHYLLDRRAGWAQANEVHFYKRVGGSWQRIGGAPIDPKLNQLEKWYRVQLKIEENKFSVKVKERDDPKPFSELAVLLEVTDDTFKEGYFGVYAGEKPASAYFDNVVVGEKEEDLSFPVDPKGKLATFWATIKG
;
A
#
# COMPACT_ATOMS: atom_id res chain seq x y z
N MET A 1 15.18 45.92 -49.64
CA MET A 1 14.42 46.39 -48.46
C MET A 1 14.46 45.26 -47.44
N LYS A 2 14.96 45.56 -46.24
CA LYS A 2 15.01 44.65 -45.07
C LYS A 2 13.62 44.04 -44.83
N LEU A 3 13.50 42.81 -44.33
CA LEU A 3 13.09 42.54 -42.95
C LEU A 3 12.79 41.05 -42.67
N LEU A 4 13.45 40.57 -41.60
CA LEU A 4 13.09 39.53 -40.63
C LEU A 4 12.83 38.06 -41.04
N MET A 5 13.82 37.25 -40.68
CA MET A 5 13.65 35.95 -40.01
C MET A 5 12.64 36.04 -38.86
N LEU A 6 11.79 35.01 -38.71
CA LEU A 6 11.27 34.60 -37.41
C LEU A 6 11.33 33.07 -37.32
N ILE A 7 12.38 32.58 -36.68
CA ILE A 7 12.51 31.17 -36.27
C ILE A 7 11.67 31.02 -35.00
N LEU A 8 10.53 30.36 -35.09
CA LEU A 8 9.73 29.96 -33.93
C LEU A 8 10.33 28.67 -33.36
N ALA A 9 11.35 28.82 -32.51
CA ALA A 9 11.83 27.72 -31.68
C ALA A 9 10.81 27.50 -30.54
N VAL A 10 9.85 26.61 -30.78
CA VAL A 10 9.02 26.05 -29.71
C VAL A 10 9.94 25.15 -28.89
N GLY A 11 10.54 25.72 -27.85
CA GLY A 11 11.23 24.93 -26.82
C GLY A 11 10.21 24.04 -26.14
N LEU A 12 10.20 22.76 -26.47
CA LEU A 12 9.61 21.74 -25.59
C LEU A 12 10.36 21.83 -24.27
N ILE A 13 9.76 22.49 -23.30
CA ILE A 13 10.08 22.27 -21.89
C ILE A 13 9.51 20.87 -21.58
N CYS A 14 10.28 19.83 -21.90
CA CYS A 14 10.09 18.55 -21.25
C CYS A 14 10.34 18.79 -19.77
N SER A 15 9.28 18.92 -18.99
CA SER A 15 9.37 18.74 -17.55
C SER A 15 9.93 17.34 -17.34
N THR A 16 11.19 17.25 -16.94
CA THR A 16 11.74 16.03 -16.37
C THR A 16 10.95 15.79 -15.10
N ALA A 17 9.89 14.99 -15.18
CA ALA A 17 9.23 14.47 -14.01
C ALA A 17 10.24 13.56 -13.33
N TYR A 18 10.92 14.08 -12.30
CA TYR A 18 11.77 13.27 -11.45
C TYR A 18 10.86 12.25 -10.77
N SER A 19 11.13 10.98 -11.01
CA SER A 19 10.50 9.87 -10.29
C SER A 19 10.72 10.08 -8.80
N LYS A 20 9.66 10.12 -8.00
CA LYS A 20 9.75 10.44 -6.58
C LYS A 20 9.23 9.27 -5.75
N LEU A 21 10.16 8.43 -5.31
CA LEU A 21 9.91 7.48 -4.23
C LEU A 21 9.56 8.26 -2.95
N LEU A 22 8.37 7.99 -2.41
CA LEU A 22 7.85 8.65 -1.22
C LEU A 22 8.14 7.87 0.06
N PHE A 23 8.03 6.54 0.00
CA PHE A 23 8.26 5.67 1.14
C PHE A 23 8.65 4.26 0.73
N ARG A 24 9.44 3.60 1.58
CA ARG A 24 9.71 2.17 1.46
C ARG A 24 10.03 1.53 2.80
N ASP A 25 9.48 0.33 3.01
CA ASP A 25 9.85 -0.54 4.11
C ASP A 25 9.72 -2.03 3.77
N ASP A 26 10.80 -2.76 4.01
CA ASP A 26 10.90 -4.22 4.00
C ASP A 26 11.11 -4.76 5.44
N PHE A 27 11.05 -3.90 6.46
CA PHE A 27 11.16 -4.25 7.89
C PHE A 27 12.48 -4.91 8.33
N GLU A 28 13.40 -5.19 7.41
CA GLU A 28 14.68 -5.87 7.68
C GLU A 28 15.59 -5.09 8.63
N GLY A 29 15.48 -3.77 8.62
CA GLY A 29 16.20 -2.87 9.53
C GLY A 29 15.69 -2.88 10.96
N ASP A 30 14.47 -3.38 11.21
CA ASP A 30 13.83 -3.32 12.52
C ASP A 30 14.14 -4.54 13.39
N PRO A 31 14.24 -4.37 14.72
CA PRO A 31 14.38 -5.49 15.66
C PRO A 31 13.05 -6.24 15.84
N ILE A 32 13.12 -7.56 15.90
CA ILE A 32 11.96 -8.43 16.20
C ILE A 32 11.37 -8.07 17.58
N GLY A 33 10.03 -8.06 17.66
CA GLY A 33 9.27 -7.76 18.88
C GLY A 33 9.17 -6.27 19.20
N LYS A 34 9.48 -5.38 18.25
CA LYS A 34 9.33 -3.93 18.37
C LYS A 34 8.38 -3.38 17.30
N GLU A 35 7.82 -2.20 17.57
CA GLU A 35 7.06 -1.45 16.55
C GLU A 35 7.99 -1.09 15.37
N PRO A 36 7.48 -1.09 14.12
CA PRO A 36 8.28 -0.75 12.95
C PRO A 36 8.72 0.72 12.98
N SER A 37 10.03 0.99 12.88
CA SER A 37 10.60 2.31 13.23
C SER A 37 10.24 3.44 12.27
N LYS A 38 9.90 3.12 11.02
CA LYS A 38 9.52 4.11 10.00
C LYS A 38 8.05 4.49 10.02
N TRP A 39 7.25 3.82 10.85
CA TRP A 39 5.81 4.01 10.91
C TRP A 39 5.42 4.70 12.21
N PHE A 40 4.31 5.41 12.17
CA PHE A 40 3.73 6.03 13.35
C PHE A 40 2.23 5.77 13.42
N THR A 41 1.62 6.14 14.53
CA THR A 41 0.19 5.98 14.78
C THR A 41 -0.40 7.36 15.07
N VAL A 42 -1.39 7.77 14.27
CA VAL A 42 -2.14 9.03 14.51
C VAL A 42 -3.00 8.88 15.76
N ASP A 43 -3.65 7.72 15.89
CA ASP A 43 -4.53 7.39 17.01
C ASP A 43 -3.95 6.23 17.83
N LYS A 44 -3.82 6.41 19.15
CA LYS A 44 -3.36 5.38 20.10
C LYS A 44 -4.45 5.07 21.14
N PRO A 45 -5.37 4.15 20.84
CA PRO A 45 -6.41 3.76 21.80
C PRO A 45 -5.82 3.21 23.10
N PRO A 46 -6.37 3.58 24.26
CA PRO A 46 -5.94 3.02 25.54
C PRO A 46 -6.06 1.50 25.56
N GLY A 47 -5.00 0.82 26.03
CA GLY A 47 -5.00 -0.63 26.20
C GLY A 47 -4.75 -1.44 24.93
N ASP A 48 -4.52 -0.80 23.78
CA ASP A 48 -4.19 -1.52 22.55
C ASP A 48 -2.70 -1.92 22.52
N PRO A 49 -2.38 -3.23 22.46
CA PRO A 49 -1.00 -3.68 22.31
C PRO A 49 -0.41 -3.16 20.99
N PRO A 50 0.89 -2.86 20.93
CA PRO A 50 1.54 -2.49 19.69
C PRO A 50 1.50 -3.65 18.68
N GLY A 51 1.42 -3.32 17.39
CA GLY A 51 1.88 -4.20 16.32
C GLY A 51 3.40 -4.32 16.37
N GLU A 52 3.92 -5.44 15.88
CA GLU A 52 5.33 -5.78 16.04
C GLU A 52 5.92 -6.27 14.72
N VAL A 53 7.20 -5.98 14.51
CA VAL A 53 8.01 -6.69 13.52
C VAL A 53 8.30 -8.07 14.04
N ILE A 54 7.97 -9.09 13.26
CA ILE A 54 8.19 -10.50 13.57
C ILE A 54 9.00 -11.17 12.46
N GLN A 55 9.46 -12.39 12.70
CA GLN A 55 10.00 -13.25 11.63
C GLN A 55 8.87 -13.64 10.67
N ASP A 56 9.13 -13.59 9.36
CA ASP A 56 8.18 -14.07 8.34
C ASP A 56 7.84 -15.55 8.62
N PRO A 57 6.56 -15.93 8.64
CA PRO A 57 6.15 -17.32 8.89
C PRO A 57 6.61 -18.31 7.81
N THR A 58 7.00 -17.83 6.63
CA THR A 58 7.37 -18.62 5.46
C THR A 58 8.87 -18.53 5.10
N ASP A 59 9.59 -17.53 5.60
CA ASP A 59 11.04 -17.38 5.39
C ASP A 59 11.74 -16.93 6.69
N PRO A 60 12.53 -17.79 7.35
CA PRO A 60 13.19 -17.41 8.60
C PRO A 60 14.25 -16.30 8.44
N ASN A 61 14.63 -15.94 7.21
CA ASN A 61 15.60 -14.86 6.93
C ASN A 61 14.92 -13.54 6.55
N ASN A 62 13.60 -13.46 6.69
CA ASN A 62 12.80 -12.28 6.38
C ASN A 62 12.01 -11.83 7.63
N LYS A 63 11.66 -10.55 7.67
CA LYS A 63 10.89 -9.91 8.74
C LYS A 63 9.67 -9.23 8.14
N VAL A 64 8.60 -9.21 8.91
CA VAL A 64 7.31 -8.69 8.46
C VAL A 64 6.62 -7.91 9.57
N LEU A 65 5.76 -6.98 9.21
CA LEU A 65 4.88 -6.32 10.17
C LEU A 65 3.69 -7.22 10.51
N SER A 66 3.47 -7.43 11.80
CA SER A 66 2.28 -8.08 12.37
C SER A 66 1.45 -7.04 13.15
N PRO A 67 0.38 -6.49 12.56
CA PRO A 67 -0.54 -5.61 13.28
C PRO A 67 -1.25 -6.34 14.43
N SER A 68 -1.48 -5.64 15.53
CA SER A 68 -2.05 -6.22 16.75
C SER A 68 -3.57 -6.35 16.72
N LYS A 69 -4.26 -5.28 16.31
CA LYS A 69 -5.72 -5.14 16.32
C LYS A 69 -6.18 -4.18 15.23
N ARG A 70 -7.33 -4.46 14.64
CA ARG A 70 -7.94 -3.65 13.59
C ARG A 70 -8.43 -2.29 14.10
N GLY A 71 -8.33 -1.26 13.26
CA GLY A 71 -8.63 0.13 13.63
C GLY A 71 -10.05 0.39 14.15
N ASP A 72 -11.10 -0.17 13.51
CA ASP A 72 -12.51 -0.07 13.98
C ASP A 72 -12.77 -0.81 15.29
N ARG A 73 -11.88 -1.72 15.70
CA ARG A 73 -11.94 -2.45 16.96
C ARG A 73 -11.09 -1.80 18.05
N MET A 74 -10.81 -0.51 17.95
CA MET A 74 -9.92 0.19 18.88
C MET A 74 -8.45 -0.26 18.78
N GLY A 75 -8.03 -0.70 17.59
CA GLY A 75 -6.63 -0.94 17.27
C GLY A 75 -5.89 0.31 16.79
N ARG A 76 -4.57 0.29 16.91
CA ARG A 76 -3.62 1.23 16.30
C ARG A 76 -3.63 1.06 14.78
N VAL A 77 -3.67 2.17 14.07
CA VAL A 77 -3.48 2.21 12.63
C VAL A 77 -2.07 2.74 12.38
N TYR A 78 -1.20 1.87 11.85
CA TYR A 78 0.17 2.23 11.50
C TYR A 78 0.16 2.91 10.14
N VAL A 79 0.62 4.16 10.09
CA VAL A 79 0.62 4.99 8.89
C VAL A 79 2.00 5.56 8.60
N VAL A 80 2.17 6.05 7.37
CA VAL A 80 3.37 6.67 6.82
C VAL A 80 2.99 7.91 6.02
N GLY A 81 4.00 8.72 5.69
CA GLY A 81 3.87 9.90 4.86
C GLY A 81 3.40 11.14 5.60
N GLU A 82 2.80 12.07 4.86
CA GLU A 82 2.34 13.38 5.33
C GLU A 82 0.84 13.56 5.07
N GLN A 83 0.15 14.42 5.84
CA GLN A 83 -1.29 14.67 5.63
C GLN A 83 -1.62 15.26 4.26
N ASN A 84 -0.66 15.87 3.58
CA ASN A 84 -0.82 16.50 2.27
C ASN A 84 -0.60 15.54 1.08
N TRP A 85 -0.32 14.24 1.32
CA TRP A 85 -0.18 13.26 0.25
C TRP A 85 -1.52 13.05 -0.46
N LYS A 86 -1.55 13.22 -1.78
CA LYS A 86 -2.77 13.22 -2.60
C LYS A 86 -2.84 11.99 -3.51
N ASP A 87 -2.04 12.04 -4.55
CA ASP A 87 -1.97 11.04 -5.60
C ASP A 87 -0.71 10.21 -5.38
N LEU A 88 -0.88 8.90 -5.47
CA LEU A 88 0.19 7.96 -5.20
C LEU A 88 -0.07 6.63 -5.88
N VAL A 89 1.01 5.88 -6.07
CA VAL A 89 0.98 4.45 -6.35
C VAL A 89 1.66 3.76 -5.18
N ALA A 90 0.98 2.78 -4.60
CA ALA A 90 1.51 1.95 -3.53
C ALA A 90 1.49 0.48 -3.95
N GLU A 91 2.58 -0.23 -3.63
CA GLU A 91 2.63 -1.68 -3.68
C GLU A 91 3.03 -2.24 -2.33
N TRP A 92 2.47 -3.39 -1.97
CA TRP A 92 2.85 -4.13 -0.77
C TRP A 92 2.55 -5.61 -0.96
N ASP A 93 3.21 -6.41 -0.13
CA ASP A 93 2.88 -7.81 0.02
C ASP A 93 2.01 -7.99 1.28
N TRP A 94 0.99 -8.82 1.17
CA TRP A 94 0.18 -9.24 2.32
C TRP A 94 0.11 -10.77 2.42
N TYR A 95 0.07 -11.25 3.65
CA TYR A 95 -0.14 -12.65 3.98
C TYR A 95 -1.36 -12.76 4.87
N ILE A 96 -2.41 -13.43 4.40
CA ILE A 96 -3.69 -13.49 5.11
C ILE A 96 -3.74 -14.76 5.94
N VAL A 97 -3.85 -14.66 7.27
CA VAL A 97 -3.87 -15.81 8.17
C VAL A 97 -5.32 -16.22 8.48
N LEU A 98 -6.19 -15.24 8.69
CA LEU A 98 -7.58 -15.46 9.08
C LEU A 98 -8.53 -14.74 8.12
N ASP A 99 -9.70 -15.35 7.90
CA ASP A 99 -10.79 -14.70 7.18
C ASP A 99 -11.30 -13.49 7.96
N ASN A 100 -10.83 -12.31 7.56
CA ASN A 100 -11.15 -11.04 8.18
C ASN A 100 -11.07 -9.90 7.17
N CYS A 101 -11.41 -8.69 7.61
CA CYS A 101 -11.24 -7.45 6.86
C CYS A 101 -9.79 -7.00 7.01
N ILE A 102 -8.99 -7.19 5.95
CA ILE A 102 -7.55 -6.93 5.94
C ILE A 102 -7.25 -6.02 4.76
N GLY A 103 -6.56 -4.92 5.01
CA GLY A 103 -6.42 -3.90 4.00
C GLY A 103 -5.45 -2.79 4.33
N MET A 104 -5.51 -1.76 3.48
CA MET A 104 -4.74 -0.54 3.62
C MET A 104 -5.70 0.65 3.70
N VAL A 105 -5.43 1.57 4.61
CA VAL A 105 -6.05 2.90 4.60
C VAL A 105 -5.25 3.84 3.72
N PHE A 106 -5.96 4.77 3.08
CA PHE A 106 -5.36 5.83 2.29
C PHE A 106 -6.17 7.11 2.45
N ARG A 107 -5.50 8.25 2.22
CA ARG A 107 -6.03 9.57 2.57
C ARG A 107 -6.53 9.59 4.01
N TYR A 108 -5.76 8.93 4.89
CA TYR A 108 -6.09 8.77 6.28
C TYR A 108 -5.87 10.09 7.01
N GLN A 109 -6.95 10.67 7.51
CA GLN A 109 -6.91 11.87 8.35
C GLN A 109 -6.85 11.47 9.81
N ASP A 110 -7.77 10.59 10.18
CA ASP A 110 -7.94 10.03 11.51
C ASP A 110 -8.73 8.71 11.44
N ARG A 111 -8.95 8.10 12.59
CA ARG A 111 -9.70 6.85 12.76
C ARG A 111 -11.09 6.87 12.15
N ASP A 112 -11.75 8.01 12.10
CA ASP A 112 -13.15 8.16 11.71
C ASP A 112 -13.33 8.76 10.31
N ASN A 113 -12.23 9.22 9.68
CA ASN A 113 -12.20 9.90 8.38
C ASN A 113 -11.05 9.38 7.49
N HIS A 114 -11.35 8.42 6.62
CA HIS A 114 -10.37 7.84 5.68
C HIS A 114 -11.04 6.97 4.62
N TYR A 115 -10.29 6.58 3.58
CA TYR A 115 -10.64 5.44 2.74
C TYR A 115 -9.96 4.16 3.20
N LEU A 116 -10.56 3.02 2.85
CA LEU A 116 -10.05 1.68 3.10
C LEU A 116 -10.19 0.86 1.82
N LEU A 117 -9.09 0.27 1.37
CA LEU A 117 -9.09 -0.88 0.46
C LEU A 117 -8.96 -2.13 1.31
N ASP A 118 -9.91 -3.05 1.24
CA ASP A 118 -9.78 -4.33 1.95
C ASP A 118 -10.22 -5.53 1.14
N ARG A 119 -9.63 -6.67 1.53
CA ARG A 119 -10.01 -8.00 1.12
C ARG A 119 -11.13 -8.52 2.01
N ARG A 120 -12.13 -9.17 1.42
CA ARG A 120 -13.26 -9.81 2.07
C ARG A 120 -13.34 -11.28 1.67
N ALA A 121 -13.36 -12.16 2.66
CA ALA A 121 -13.78 -13.54 2.49
C ALA A 121 -14.16 -14.14 3.86
N GLY A 122 -14.90 -15.24 3.85
CA GLY A 122 -15.26 -16.02 5.04
C GLY A 122 -16.76 -16.24 5.21
N TRP A 123 -17.17 -16.51 6.45
CA TRP A 123 -18.41 -17.22 6.84
C TRP A 123 -19.75 -16.70 6.30
N ALA A 124 -19.81 -15.51 5.70
CA ALA A 124 -20.98 -15.02 4.96
C ALA A 124 -20.61 -13.94 3.93
N GLN A 125 -19.33 -13.81 3.56
CA GLN A 125 -18.83 -12.75 2.69
C GLN A 125 -18.37 -13.34 1.38
N ALA A 126 -18.81 -12.74 0.28
CA ALA A 126 -18.31 -13.07 -1.03
C ALA A 126 -16.79 -12.83 -1.07
N ASN A 127 -16.11 -13.63 -1.89
CA ASN A 127 -14.69 -13.52 -2.11
C ASN A 127 -14.43 -12.27 -2.97
N GLU A 128 -14.28 -11.12 -2.32
CA GLU A 128 -14.31 -9.80 -2.95
C GLU A 128 -13.19 -8.92 -2.43
N VAL A 129 -12.85 -7.91 -3.23
CA VAL A 129 -12.07 -6.74 -2.81
C VAL A 129 -13.00 -5.55 -2.81
N HIS A 130 -12.97 -4.76 -1.74
CA HIS A 130 -13.82 -3.59 -1.58
C HIS A 130 -13.01 -2.31 -1.42
N PHE A 131 -13.59 -1.22 -1.89
CA PHE A 131 -13.28 0.10 -1.41
C PHE A 131 -14.40 0.60 -0.50
N TYR A 132 -14.01 1.11 0.66
CA TYR A 132 -14.87 1.80 1.61
C TYR A 132 -14.38 3.22 1.84
N LYS A 133 -15.29 4.07 2.29
CA LYS A 133 -14.98 5.27 3.04
C LYS A 133 -15.55 5.20 4.44
N ARG A 134 -14.84 5.83 5.38
CA ARG A 134 -15.32 6.09 6.72
C ARG A 134 -15.44 7.59 6.89
N VAL A 135 -16.63 8.08 7.26
CA VAL A 135 -16.92 9.51 7.45
C VAL A 135 -17.60 9.68 8.79
N GLY A 136 -16.99 10.44 9.70
CA GLY A 136 -17.50 10.59 11.07
C GLY A 136 -17.75 9.23 11.75
N GLY A 137 -16.89 8.26 11.48
CA GLY A 137 -16.94 6.92 12.06
C GLY A 137 -17.88 5.94 11.35
N SER A 138 -18.69 6.41 10.39
CA SER A 138 -19.66 5.60 9.65
C SER A 138 -19.07 5.03 8.35
N TRP A 139 -19.23 3.72 8.15
CA TRP A 139 -18.73 3.02 6.96
C TRP A 139 -19.71 3.07 5.79
N GLN A 140 -19.17 3.34 4.58
CA GLN A 140 -19.91 3.27 3.33
C GLN A 140 -19.07 2.54 2.28
N ARG A 141 -19.61 1.50 1.64
CA ARG A 141 -18.95 0.84 0.50
C ARG A 141 -19.08 1.75 -0.72
N ILE A 142 -17.96 2.06 -1.36
CA ILE A 142 -17.92 2.86 -2.60
C ILE A 142 -17.70 1.99 -3.84
N GLY A 143 -17.21 0.76 -3.67
CA GLY A 143 -17.20 -0.26 -4.73
C GLY A 143 -16.76 -1.62 -4.24
N GLY A 144 -16.96 -2.64 -5.07
CA GLY A 144 -16.55 -4.01 -4.80
C GLY A 144 -16.50 -4.84 -6.07
N ALA A 145 -15.56 -5.79 -6.14
CA ALA A 145 -15.43 -6.74 -7.23
C ALA A 145 -15.06 -8.12 -6.70
N PRO A 146 -15.51 -9.22 -7.34
CA PRO A 146 -15.03 -10.55 -7.04
C PRO A 146 -13.54 -10.67 -7.34
N ILE A 147 -12.81 -11.36 -6.46
CA ILE A 147 -11.41 -11.74 -6.69
C ILE A 147 -11.32 -13.23 -7.02
N ASP A 148 -10.40 -13.60 -7.93
CA ASP A 148 -10.12 -15.02 -8.21
C ASP A 148 -9.81 -15.73 -6.88
N PRO A 149 -10.51 -16.82 -6.53
CA PRO A 149 -10.21 -17.58 -5.32
C PRO A 149 -8.78 -18.03 -5.14
N LYS A 150 -8.02 -18.18 -6.24
CA LYS A 150 -6.58 -18.49 -6.19
C LYS A 150 -5.73 -17.33 -5.69
N LEU A 151 -6.21 -16.09 -5.85
CA LEU A 151 -5.56 -14.86 -5.40
C LEU A 151 -6.03 -14.42 -4.01
N ASN A 152 -6.78 -15.26 -3.29
CA ASN A 152 -7.32 -14.90 -1.98
C ASN A 152 -7.37 -16.04 -0.95
N GLN A 153 -6.53 -17.04 -1.12
CA GLN A 153 -6.35 -18.15 -0.18
C GLN A 153 -5.63 -17.67 1.09
N LEU A 154 -6.00 -18.27 2.23
CA LEU A 154 -5.26 -18.10 3.47
C LEU A 154 -3.85 -18.69 3.36
N GLU A 155 -2.95 -18.20 4.20
CA GLU A 155 -1.58 -18.68 4.36
C GLU A 155 -0.75 -18.62 3.07
N LYS A 156 -1.03 -17.60 2.24
CA LYS A 156 -0.30 -17.36 1.00
C LYS A 156 0.00 -15.86 0.83
N TRP A 157 1.17 -15.58 0.27
CA TRP A 157 1.62 -14.24 -0.07
C TRP A 157 1.07 -13.78 -1.42
N TYR A 158 0.54 -12.56 -1.44
CA TYR A 158 0.16 -11.87 -2.66
C TYR A 158 0.73 -10.47 -2.65
N ARG A 159 0.93 -9.93 -3.85
CA ARG A 159 1.31 -8.54 -4.05
C ARG A 159 0.13 -7.75 -4.57
N VAL A 160 -0.08 -6.57 -3.99
CA VAL A 160 -1.18 -5.67 -4.34
C VAL A 160 -0.60 -4.36 -4.84
N GLN A 161 -1.24 -3.76 -5.85
CA GLN A 161 -0.99 -2.39 -6.26
C GLN A 161 -2.27 -1.58 -6.06
N LEU A 162 -2.17 -0.48 -5.33
CA LEU A 162 -3.19 0.56 -5.24
C LEU A 162 -2.69 1.80 -5.96
N LYS A 163 -3.52 2.33 -6.85
CA LYS A 163 -3.25 3.58 -7.56
C LYS A 163 -4.35 4.59 -7.27
N ILE A 164 -3.94 5.78 -6.87
CA ILE A 164 -4.78 6.91 -6.46
C ILE A 164 -4.42 8.09 -7.37
N GLU A 165 -5.36 8.49 -8.21
CA GLU A 165 -5.23 9.63 -9.12
C GLU A 165 -6.46 10.53 -8.96
N GLU A 166 -6.29 11.73 -8.39
CA GLU A 166 -7.37 12.67 -8.11
C GLU A 166 -8.53 12.07 -7.30
N ASN A 167 -9.63 11.67 -7.93
CA ASN A 167 -10.78 11.06 -7.28
C ASN A 167 -11.00 9.60 -7.71
N LYS A 168 -10.04 9.04 -8.45
CA LYS A 168 -10.09 7.72 -9.05
C LYS A 168 -9.13 6.77 -8.35
N PHE A 169 -9.64 5.64 -7.90
CA PHE A 169 -8.85 4.61 -7.21
C PHE A 169 -8.95 3.30 -7.99
N SER A 170 -7.82 2.62 -8.16
CA SER A 170 -7.79 1.31 -8.80
C SER A 170 -6.88 0.35 -8.05
N VAL A 171 -7.23 -0.93 -8.09
CA VAL A 171 -6.46 -2.00 -7.45
C VAL A 171 -6.20 -3.13 -8.42
N LYS A 172 -4.99 -3.71 -8.32
CA LYS A 172 -4.56 -4.94 -8.98
C LYS A 172 -3.98 -5.88 -7.94
N VAL A 173 -4.15 -7.18 -8.13
CA VAL A 173 -3.63 -8.23 -7.22
C VAL A 173 -3.00 -9.34 -8.05
N LYS A 174 -1.88 -9.88 -7.58
CA LYS A 174 -1.21 -11.06 -8.14
C LYS A 174 -0.57 -11.90 -7.04
N GLU A 175 -0.18 -13.13 -7.35
CA GLU A 175 0.70 -13.89 -6.47
C GLU A 175 2.03 -13.15 -6.31
N ARG A 176 2.63 -13.16 -5.10
CA ARG A 176 3.86 -12.40 -4.81
C ARG A 176 4.98 -12.73 -5.80
N ASP A 177 5.12 -14.01 -6.14
CA ASP A 177 6.20 -14.52 -6.98
C ASP A 177 5.86 -14.51 -8.49
N ASP A 178 4.69 -13.97 -8.90
CA ASP A 178 4.38 -13.79 -10.32
C ASP A 178 5.28 -12.69 -10.91
N PRO A 179 6.17 -13.02 -11.88
CA PRO A 179 7.14 -12.07 -12.42
C PRO A 179 6.51 -10.99 -13.30
N LYS A 180 5.23 -11.13 -13.70
CA LYS A 180 4.58 -10.14 -14.56
C LYS A 180 4.50 -8.78 -13.88
N PRO A 181 4.88 -7.68 -14.56
CA PRO A 181 4.70 -6.34 -14.02
C PRO A 181 3.19 -6.01 -13.93
N PHE A 182 2.82 -5.14 -12.98
CA PHE A 182 1.41 -4.72 -12.82
C PHE A 182 0.85 -4.00 -14.05
N SER A 183 1.70 -3.40 -14.89
CA SER A 183 1.30 -2.78 -16.16
C SER A 183 0.69 -3.79 -17.16
N GLU A 184 1.01 -5.07 -17.04
CA GLU A 184 0.45 -6.16 -17.86
C GLU A 184 -0.80 -6.80 -17.25
N LEU A 185 -1.19 -6.41 -16.03
CA LEU A 185 -2.35 -6.95 -15.35
C LEU A 185 -3.59 -6.09 -15.58
N ALA A 186 -4.74 -6.74 -15.75
CA ALA A 186 -6.03 -6.08 -15.76
C ALA A 186 -6.33 -5.46 -14.37
N VAL A 187 -6.98 -4.31 -14.38
CA VAL A 187 -7.51 -3.70 -13.15
C VAL A 187 -8.61 -4.59 -12.58
N LEU A 188 -8.50 -4.94 -11.30
CA LEU A 188 -9.46 -5.79 -10.61
C LEU A 188 -10.71 -5.00 -10.23
N LEU A 189 -10.52 -3.82 -9.66
CA LEU A 189 -11.58 -2.92 -9.23
C LEU A 189 -11.13 -1.47 -9.44
N GLU A 190 -12.04 -0.66 -9.94
CA GLU A 190 -11.87 0.77 -10.14
C GLU A 190 -13.11 1.49 -9.60
N VAL A 191 -12.89 2.59 -8.88
CA VAL A 191 -13.96 3.42 -8.30
C VAL A 191 -13.63 4.90 -8.45
N THR A 192 -14.66 5.73 -8.34
CA THR A 192 -14.52 7.18 -8.25
C THR A 192 -15.22 7.68 -6.99
N ASP A 193 -14.52 8.40 -6.12
CA ASP A 193 -15.10 9.06 -4.94
C ASP A 193 -14.27 10.30 -4.57
N ASP A 194 -14.95 11.36 -4.16
CA ASP A 194 -14.38 12.70 -3.99
C ASP A 194 -14.38 13.21 -2.54
N THR A 195 -14.62 12.32 -1.57
CA THR A 195 -14.79 12.67 -0.15
C THR A 195 -13.49 13.17 0.51
N PHE A 196 -12.38 12.43 0.39
CA PHE A 196 -11.09 12.80 0.95
C PHE A 196 -10.10 13.05 -0.18
N LYS A 197 -9.27 14.09 -0.07
CA LYS A 197 -8.33 14.51 -1.13
C LYS A 197 -6.87 14.20 -0.83
N GLU A 198 -6.55 14.12 0.45
CA GLU A 198 -5.20 13.93 0.94
C GLU A 198 -5.22 13.15 2.25
N GLY A 199 -4.05 12.69 2.70
CA GLY A 199 -3.86 12.09 4.02
C GLY A 199 -2.82 10.98 3.99
N TYR A 200 -2.57 10.40 5.15
CA TYR A 200 -1.58 9.35 5.31
C TYR A 200 -1.98 8.05 4.58
N PHE A 201 -1.00 7.18 4.36
CA PHE A 201 -1.19 5.82 3.87
C PHE A 201 -0.82 4.82 4.98
N GLY A 202 -1.53 3.71 5.13
CA GLY A 202 -1.23 2.82 6.24
C GLY A 202 -1.93 1.47 6.25
N VAL A 203 -1.58 0.65 7.23
CA VAL A 203 -2.08 -0.71 7.41
C VAL A 203 -3.35 -0.71 8.25
N TYR A 204 -4.35 -1.44 7.75
CA TYR A 204 -5.63 -1.66 8.41
C TYR A 204 -5.91 -3.15 8.54
N ALA A 205 -5.33 -3.74 9.59
CA ALA A 205 -5.48 -5.15 9.90
C ALA A 205 -5.11 -5.37 11.37
N GLY A 206 -5.28 -6.61 11.83
CA GLY A 206 -4.85 -7.03 13.16
C GLY A 206 -5.98 -7.68 13.95
N GLU A 207 -5.66 -8.81 14.54
CA GLU A 207 -6.44 -9.51 15.57
C GLU A 207 -5.41 -10.38 16.32
N LYS A 208 -5.75 -10.89 17.51
CA LYS A 208 -4.94 -11.93 18.17
C LYS A 208 -5.73 -13.25 18.18
N PRO A 209 -5.20 -14.35 17.63
CA PRO A 209 -3.92 -14.47 16.87
C PRO A 209 -3.92 -13.63 15.58
N ALA A 210 -2.72 -13.31 15.07
CA ALA A 210 -2.52 -12.41 13.93
C ALA A 210 -3.45 -12.76 12.76
N SER A 211 -4.14 -11.77 12.22
CA SER A 211 -5.02 -11.96 11.06
C SER A 211 -4.29 -11.79 9.73
N ALA A 212 -3.20 -11.03 9.70
CA ALA A 212 -2.36 -10.84 8.52
C ALA A 212 -0.95 -10.36 8.85
N TYR A 213 -0.05 -10.49 7.88
CA TYR A 213 1.28 -9.89 7.87
C TYR A 213 1.47 -9.02 6.63
N PHE A 214 2.34 -8.01 6.74
CA PHE A 214 2.63 -7.05 5.68
C PHE A 214 4.13 -6.94 5.46
N ASP A 215 4.54 -6.85 4.20
CA ASP A 215 5.94 -6.77 3.79
C ASP A 215 6.11 -5.94 2.50
N ASN A 216 7.35 -5.55 2.18
CA ASN A 216 7.77 -4.90 0.94
C ASN A 216 6.88 -3.73 0.51
N VAL A 217 6.51 -2.87 1.47
CA VAL A 217 5.69 -1.70 1.23
C VAL A 217 6.52 -0.65 0.50
N VAL A 218 6.03 -0.17 -0.63
CA VAL A 218 6.64 0.89 -1.41
C VAL A 218 5.57 1.86 -1.88
N VAL A 219 5.85 3.16 -1.81
CA VAL A 219 4.93 4.23 -2.22
C VAL A 219 5.69 5.25 -3.05
N GLY A 220 5.14 5.64 -4.19
CA GLY A 220 5.68 6.64 -5.10
C GLY A 220 4.58 7.51 -5.70
N GLU A 221 4.94 8.51 -6.50
CA GLU A 221 3.96 9.35 -7.21
C GLU A 221 3.47 8.65 -8.50
N LYS A 222 4.30 7.76 -9.09
CA LYS A 222 3.99 7.01 -10.31
C LYS A 222 4.41 5.55 -10.22
N GLU A 223 3.88 4.71 -11.11
CA GLU A 223 4.28 3.29 -11.23
C GLU A 223 5.77 3.12 -11.52
N GLU A 224 6.34 4.02 -12.34
CA GLU A 224 7.75 4.04 -12.71
C GLU A 224 8.67 4.22 -11.49
N ASP A 225 8.19 4.96 -10.48
CA ASP A 225 8.94 5.25 -9.25
C ASP A 225 9.13 4.01 -8.36
N LEU A 226 8.36 2.95 -8.63
CA LEU A 226 8.41 1.69 -7.89
C LEU A 226 9.34 0.66 -8.55
N SER A 227 9.84 0.95 -9.76
CA SER A 227 10.71 0.04 -10.49
C SER A 227 12.17 0.17 -10.04
N PHE A 228 12.70 -0.90 -9.45
CA PHE A 228 14.10 -1.00 -9.06
C PHE A 228 14.76 -2.18 -9.80
N PRO A 229 16.05 -2.09 -10.18
CA PRO A 229 16.81 -3.27 -10.60
C PRO A 229 16.96 -4.20 -9.39
N VAL A 230 16.17 -5.26 -9.30
CA VAL A 230 16.18 -6.21 -8.16
C VAL A 230 16.33 -7.66 -8.62
N ASP A 231 17.08 -8.42 -7.82
CA ASP A 231 17.45 -9.83 -7.97
C ASP A 231 16.20 -10.73 -8.07
N PRO A 232 16.17 -11.84 -8.86
CA PRO A 232 14.99 -12.67 -9.11
C PRO A 232 14.36 -13.37 -7.89
N LYS A 233 14.82 -13.07 -6.67
CA LYS A 233 14.36 -13.67 -5.41
C LYS A 233 13.61 -12.68 -4.50
N GLY A 234 13.13 -11.56 -5.03
CA GLY A 234 12.31 -10.61 -4.26
C GLY A 234 13.07 -9.86 -3.17
N LYS A 235 14.37 -10.11 -2.99
CA LYS A 235 15.22 -9.24 -2.18
C LYS A 235 15.47 -7.97 -2.96
N LEU A 236 15.02 -6.86 -2.41
CA LEU A 236 15.33 -5.54 -2.91
C LEU A 236 16.85 -5.37 -2.85
N ALA A 237 17.50 -5.43 -4.01
CA ALA A 237 18.94 -5.41 -4.14
C ALA A 237 19.52 -4.21 -3.37
N THR A 238 20.37 -4.50 -2.38
CA THR A 238 21.29 -3.53 -1.82
C THR A 238 22.31 -3.18 -2.91
N PHE A 239 21.95 -2.29 -3.83
CA PHE A 239 22.92 -1.65 -4.70
C PHE A 239 23.73 -0.69 -3.83
N TRP A 240 24.78 -1.23 -3.22
CA TRP A 240 25.95 -0.44 -2.86
C TRP A 240 26.50 0.12 -4.16
N ALA A 241 26.21 1.40 -4.41
CA ALA A 241 27.00 2.21 -5.30
C ALA A 241 28.42 2.31 -4.73
N THR A 242 29.25 1.34 -5.10
CA THR A 242 30.64 1.61 -5.45
C THR A 242 30.62 2.56 -6.67
N ILE A 243 30.29 3.83 -6.45
CA ILE A 243 30.55 4.89 -7.42
C ILE A 243 31.75 5.67 -6.90
N LYS A 244 32.90 5.10 -7.26
CA LYS A 244 34.18 5.71 -7.67
C LYS A 244 34.75 6.87 -6.86
N GLY A 245 36.01 6.69 -6.48
CA GLY A 245 36.96 7.79 -6.30
C GLY A 245 37.98 7.50 -5.22
#